data_AF-A0A5V6NLD4-F1
#
_entry.id   AF-A0A5V6NLD4-F1
#
_cell.length_a   1.000
_cell.length_b   1.000
_cell.length_c   1.000
_cell.angle_alpha   90.00
_cell.angle_beta   90.00
_cell.angle_gamma   90.00
#
_symmetry.space_group_name_H-M   'P 1'
#
loop_
_entity.id
_entity.type
_entity.pdbx_description
1 polymer ?
#
loop_
_entity_poly.entity_id
_entity_poly.type
_entity_poly.pdbx_seq_one_letter_code
_entity_poly.pdbx_strand_id
1 'polypeptide(L)'
;MKRIAVLAVALLVVVLAWTADHYYQKAVSWRDDYRATYRVTRQQAATIMDMEQRHTALAKLDKTHTEALNAAESENDVLRHQLATGARRMYVRGKCPVSGSGKTTTTGGVGNAATVELSAGAGQNVLDIRAGIISDQEKLKYLQAYVRTQCIK
;
A
#
# COMPACT_ATOMS: atom_id res chain seq x y z
N MET A 1 -82.28 -3.90 31.78
CA MET A 1 -81.94 -4.20 30.37
C MET A 1 -81.02 -3.14 29.74
N LYS A 2 -81.39 -1.86 29.65
CA LYS A 2 -80.54 -0.81 29.01
C LYS A 2 -79.13 -0.67 29.59
N ARG A 3 -78.95 -0.70 30.92
CA ARG A 3 -77.62 -0.61 31.56
C ARG A 3 -76.70 -1.80 31.25
N ILE A 4 -77.25 -3.01 31.13
CA ILE A 4 -76.49 -4.23 30.81
C ILE A 4 -76.00 -4.19 29.36
N ALA A 5 -76.86 -3.73 28.43
CA ALA A 5 -76.48 -3.56 27.03
C ALA A 5 -75.34 -2.54 26.83
N VAL A 6 -75.38 -1.41 27.55
CA VAL A 6 -74.31 -0.39 27.50
C VAL A 6 -72.99 -0.95 28.03
N LEU A 7 -73.01 -1.71 29.13
CA LEU A 7 -71.80 -2.34 29.69
C LEU A 7 -71.22 -3.41 28.75
N ALA A 8 -72.06 -4.21 28.11
CA ALA A 8 -71.62 -5.21 27.15
C ALA A 8 -70.93 -4.58 25.93
N VAL A 9 -71.49 -3.49 25.39
CA VAL A 9 -70.89 -2.74 24.28
C VAL A 9 -69.56 -2.11 24.71
N ALA A 10 -69.51 -1.50 25.90
CA ALA A 10 -68.28 -0.90 26.42
C ALA A 10 -67.15 -1.94 26.56
N LEU A 11 -67.45 -3.13 27.09
CA LEU A 11 -66.47 -4.23 27.17
C LEU A 11 -65.98 -4.67 25.80
N LEU A 12 -66.87 -4.76 24.82
CA LEU A 12 -66.52 -5.16 23.46
C LEU A 12 -65.57 -4.14 22.82
N VAL A 13 -65.83 -2.84 23.00
CA VAL A 13 -64.93 -1.76 22.53
C VAL A 13 -63.57 -1.84 23.20
N VAL A 14 -63.51 -2.10 24.51
CA VAL A 14 -62.23 -2.25 25.23
C VAL A 14 -61.42 -3.43 24.71
N VAL A 15 -62.07 -4.58 24.48
CA VAL A 15 -61.41 -5.77 23.91
C VAL A 15 -60.88 -5.49 22.49
N LEU A 16 -61.67 -4.83 21.64
CA LEU A 16 -61.24 -4.47 20.29
C LEU A 16 -60.09 -3.45 20.29
N ALA A 17 -60.12 -2.46 21.18
CA ALA A 17 -59.04 -1.50 21.34
C ALA A 17 -57.75 -2.19 21.81
N TRP A 18 -57.85 -3.11 22.77
CA TRP A 18 -56.71 -3.87 23.27
C TRP A 18 -56.11 -4.80 22.21
N THR A 19 -56.91 -5.50 21.43
CA THR A 19 -56.40 -6.35 20.34
C THR A 19 -55.76 -5.50 19.24
N ALA A 20 -56.38 -4.38 18.85
CA ALA A 20 -55.83 -3.47 17.87
C ALA A 20 -54.46 -2.91 18.30
N ASP A 21 -54.33 -2.47 19.56
CA ASP A 21 -53.07 -2.00 20.13
C ASP A 21 -52.01 -3.12 20.17
N HIS A 22 -52.37 -4.33 20.61
CA HIS A 22 -51.47 -5.48 20.64
C HIS A 22 -50.92 -5.85 19.26
N TYR A 23 -51.75 -5.86 18.22
CA TYR A 23 -51.31 -6.13 16.85
C TYR A 23 -50.54 -4.96 16.25
N TYR A 24 -50.91 -3.73 16.55
CA TYR A 24 -50.19 -2.53 16.11
C TYR A 24 -48.77 -2.51 16.68
N GLN A 25 -48.60 -2.74 17.98
CA GLN A 25 -47.30 -2.78 18.63
C GLN A 25 -46.41 -3.87 18.04
N LYS A 26 -46.94 -5.07 17.77
CA LYS A 26 -46.21 -6.14 17.07
C LYS A 26 -45.80 -5.77 15.65
N ALA A 27 -46.67 -5.08 14.91
CA ALA A 27 -46.36 -4.64 13.54
C ALA A 27 -45.27 -3.56 13.53
N VAL A 28 -45.26 -2.67 14.52
CA VAL A 28 -44.21 -1.66 14.70
C VAL A 28 -42.90 -2.33 15.12
N SER A 29 -42.92 -3.23 16.11
CA SER A 29 -41.70 -3.91 16.58
C SER A 29 -41.04 -4.72 15.47
N TRP A 30 -41.81 -5.48 14.70
CA TRP A 30 -41.28 -6.26 13.57
C TRP A 30 -40.68 -5.36 12.48
N ARG A 31 -41.31 -4.22 12.19
CA ARG A 31 -40.78 -3.24 11.23
C ARG A 31 -39.47 -2.64 11.73
N ASP A 32 -39.38 -2.34 13.02
CA ASP A 32 -38.19 -1.76 13.62
C ASP A 32 -37.04 -2.78 13.68
N ASP A 33 -37.32 -4.04 14.02
CA ASP A 33 -36.36 -5.15 13.95
C ASP A 33 -35.86 -5.37 12.51
N TYR A 34 -36.77 -5.35 11.53
CA TYR A 34 -36.41 -5.47 10.12
C TYR A 34 -35.53 -4.30 9.67
N ARG A 35 -35.87 -3.07 10.04
CA ARG A 35 -35.04 -1.88 9.73
C ARG A 35 -33.69 -1.95 10.41
N ALA A 36 -33.63 -2.41 11.65
CA ALA A 36 -32.39 -2.56 12.40
C ALA A 36 -31.46 -3.57 11.72
N THR A 37 -31.99 -4.76 11.42
CA THR A 37 -31.23 -5.82 10.71
C THR A 37 -30.82 -5.38 9.31
N TYR A 38 -31.72 -4.80 8.53
CA TYR A 38 -31.42 -4.29 7.19
C TYR A 38 -30.31 -3.22 7.20
N ARG A 39 -30.32 -2.31 8.18
CA ARG A 39 -29.26 -1.31 8.35
C ARG A 39 -27.91 -1.98 8.62
N VAL A 40 -27.85 -2.95 9.53
CA VAL A 40 -26.61 -3.69 9.84
C VAL A 40 -26.11 -4.44 8.61
N THR A 41 -26.98 -5.17 7.90
CA THR A 41 -26.60 -5.89 6.67
C THR A 41 -26.07 -4.94 5.60
N ARG A 42 -26.71 -3.78 5.42
CA ARG A 42 -26.26 -2.77 4.45
C ARG A 42 -24.90 -2.17 4.85
N GLN A 43 -24.69 -1.92 6.15
CA GLN A 43 -23.39 -1.45 6.66
C GLN A 43 -22.31 -2.50 6.43
N GLN A 44 -22.57 -3.76 6.74
CA GLN A 44 -21.63 -4.87 6.50
C GLN A 44 -21.30 -5.01 5.01
N ALA A 45 -22.30 -4.97 4.14
CA ALA A 45 -22.10 -5.02 2.68
C ALA A 45 -21.23 -3.85 2.19
N ALA A 46 -21.49 -2.63 2.68
CA ALA A 46 -20.68 -1.47 2.35
C ALA A 46 -19.22 -1.62 2.83
N THR A 47 -19.00 -2.12 4.05
CA THR A 47 -17.66 -2.38 4.59
C THR A 47 -16.93 -3.45 3.78
N ILE A 48 -17.59 -4.54 3.40
CA ILE A 48 -16.99 -5.60 2.57
C ILE A 48 -16.57 -5.03 1.21
N MET A 49 -17.45 -4.27 0.56
CA MET A 49 -17.12 -3.63 -0.72
C MET A 49 -15.92 -2.68 -0.61
N ASP A 50 -15.85 -1.87 0.45
CA ASP A 50 -14.68 -1.00 0.72
C ASP A 50 -13.41 -1.84 0.91
N MET A 51 -13.47 -2.94 1.69
CA MET A 51 -12.34 -3.85 1.85
C MET A 51 -11.88 -4.45 0.51
N GLU A 52 -12.79 -4.94 -0.33
CA GLU A 52 -12.46 -5.51 -1.65
C GLU A 52 -11.79 -4.48 -2.58
N GLN A 53 -12.28 -3.23 -2.56
CA GLN A 53 -11.68 -2.14 -3.33
C GLN A 53 -10.26 -1.84 -2.85
N ARG A 54 -10.04 -1.78 -1.53
CA ARG A 54 -8.70 -1.58 -0.95
C ARG A 54 -7.76 -2.73 -1.30
N HIS A 55 -8.21 -3.97 -1.18
CA HIS A 55 -7.41 -5.15 -1.53
C HIS A 55 -6.99 -5.12 -3.00
N THR A 56 -7.91 -4.75 -3.90
CA THR A 56 -7.61 -4.64 -5.33
C THR A 56 -6.62 -3.51 -5.61
N ALA A 57 -6.79 -2.36 -4.97
CA ALA A 57 -5.87 -1.23 -5.10
C ALA A 57 -4.46 -1.57 -4.57
N LEU A 58 -4.39 -2.27 -3.44
CA LEU A 58 -3.13 -2.75 -2.85
C LEU A 58 -2.43 -3.76 -3.75
N ALA A 59 -3.15 -4.75 -4.28
CA ALA A 59 -2.59 -5.73 -5.21
C ALA A 59 -2.02 -5.07 -6.48
N LYS A 60 -2.70 -4.03 -6.99
CA LYS A 60 -2.20 -3.25 -8.12
C LYS A 60 -0.92 -2.49 -7.75
N LEU A 61 -0.90 -1.84 -6.58
CA LEU A 61 0.26 -1.09 -6.11
C LEU A 61 1.48 -2.01 -5.93
N ASP A 62 1.26 -3.16 -5.28
CA ASP A 62 2.28 -4.19 -5.05
C ASP A 62 2.85 -4.72 -6.38
N LYS A 63 1.97 -5.05 -7.33
CA LYS A 63 2.39 -5.49 -8.67
C LYS A 63 3.28 -4.47 -9.36
N THR A 64 2.88 -3.19 -9.38
CA THR A 64 3.66 -2.13 -10.04
C THR A 64 5.06 -1.99 -9.45
N HIS A 65 5.20 -1.99 -8.13
CA HIS A 65 6.52 -1.83 -7.49
C HIS A 65 7.37 -3.09 -7.55
N THR A 66 6.74 -4.27 -7.51
CA THR A 66 7.45 -5.54 -7.70
C THR A 66 8.01 -5.68 -9.12
N GLU A 67 7.24 -5.31 -10.14
CA GLU A 67 7.71 -5.31 -11.53
C GLU A 67 8.88 -4.32 -11.73
N ALA A 68 8.78 -3.12 -11.16
CA ALA A 68 9.84 -2.12 -11.22
C ALA A 68 11.13 -2.60 -10.52
N LEU A 69 11.00 -3.20 -9.34
CA LEU A 69 12.12 -3.77 -8.60
C LEU A 69 12.81 -4.88 -9.40
N ASN A 70 12.04 -5.86 -9.87
CA ASN A 70 12.58 -7.00 -10.62
C ASN A 70 13.28 -6.56 -11.91
N ALA A 71 12.74 -5.56 -12.63
CA ALA A 71 13.37 -5.04 -13.83
C ALA A 71 14.74 -4.39 -13.53
N ALA A 72 14.81 -3.60 -12.46
CA ALA A 72 16.05 -2.93 -12.05
C ALA A 72 17.10 -3.90 -11.48
N GLU A 73 16.67 -4.92 -10.73
CA GLU A 73 17.54 -5.99 -10.26
C GLU A 73 18.08 -6.82 -11.43
N SER A 74 17.23 -7.18 -12.40
CA SER A 74 17.66 -7.89 -13.60
C SER A 74 18.71 -7.10 -14.40
N GLU A 75 18.53 -5.78 -14.56
CA GLU A 75 19.54 -4.93 -15.18
C GLU A 75 20.86 -4.95 -14.39
N ASN A 76 20.79 -4.90 -13.06
CA ASN A 76 21.98 -4.99 -12.21
C ASN A 76 22.70 -6.32 -12.38
N ASP A 77 21.97 -7.44 -12.38
CA ASP A 77 22.53 -8.78 -12.56
C ASP A 77 23.22 -8.95 -13.92
N VAL A 78 22.65 -8.38 -14.98
CA VAL A 78 23.31 -8.33 -16.29
C VAL A 78 24.64 -7.58 -16.19
N LEU A 79 24.69 -6.44 -15.50
CA LEU A 79 25.96 -5.72 -15.30
C LEU A 79 26.96 -6.54 -14.48
N ARG A 80 26.51 -7.23 -13.43
CA ARG A 80 27.37 -8.09 -12.60
C ARG A 80 28.00 -9.19 -13.42
N HIS A 81 27.20 -9.83 -14.26
CA HIS A 81 27.66 -10.88 -15.15
C HIS A 81 28.67 -10.35 -16.19
N GLN A 82 28.39 -9.20 -16.80
CA GLN A 82 29.29 -8.56 -17.75
C GLN A 82 30.63 -8.16 -17.12
N LEU A 83 30.63 -7.67 -15.86
CA LEU A 83 31.88 -7.38 -15.14
C LEU A 83 32.63 -8.66 -14.75
N ALA A 84 31.93 -9.69 -14.28
CA ALA A 84 32.54 -10.96 -13.88
C ALA A 84 33.23 -11.68 -15.04
N THR A 85 32.63 -11.63 -16.23
CA THR A 85 33.18 -12.23 -17.45
C THR A 85 34.24 -11.37 -18.11
N GLY A 86 34.48 -10.14 -17.63
CA GLY A 86 35.37 -9.17 -18.27
C GLY A 86 34.82 -8.59 -19.59
N ALA A 87 33.59 -8.95 -19.99
CA ALA A 87 32.91 -8.39 -21.15
C ALA A 87 32.67 -6.87 -21.01
N ARG A 88 32.64 -6.36 -19.77
CA ARG A 88 32.57 -4.95 -19.45
C ARG A 88 33.63 -4.59 -18.40
N ARG A 89 34.19 -3.38 -18.52
CA ARG A 89 35.16 -2.80 -17.57
C ARG A 89 34.52 -1.58 -16.91
N MET A 90 34.75 -1.39 -15.61
CA MET A 90 34.20 -0.28 -14.83
C MET A 90 35.30 0.74 -14.53
N TYR A 91 35.02 2.00 -14.79
CA TYR A 91 35.98 3.08 -14.62
C TYR A 91 35.40 4.18 -13.72
N VAL A 92 36.25 4.76 -12.89
CA VAL A 92 35.92 5.90 -12.03
C VAL A 92 36.94 7.01 -12.25
N ARG A 93 36.54 8.26 -11.97
CA ARG A 93 37.49 9.36 -11.93
C ARG A 93 38.32 9.26 -10.65
N GLY A 94 39.64 9.19 -10.80
CA GLY A 94 40.56 9.06 -9.69
C GLY A 94 41.84 9.87 -9.91
N LYS A 95 42.50 10.24 -8.82
CA LYS A 95 43.88 10.73 -8.86
C LYS A 95 44.75 9.67 -8.22
N CYS A 96 45.68 9.09 -8.99
CA CYS A 96 46.70 8.21 -8.46
C CYS A 96 47.91 9.08 -8.09
N PRO A 97 48.21 9.31 -6.80
CA PRO A 97 49.45 9.98 -6.42
C PRO A 97 50.62 9.06 -6.83
N VAL A 98 51.56 9.59 -7.61
CA VAL A 98 52.76 8.87 -8.02
C VAL A 98 53.70 8.82 -6.81
N SER A 99 53.88 7.65 -6.20
CA SER A 99 54.94 7.45 -5.20
C SER A 99 56.28 7.29 -5.91
N GLY A 100 57.10 8.34 -5.89
CA GLY A 100 58.53 8.24 -6.18
C GLY A 100 59.00 8.81 -7.53
N SER A 101 59.06 10.13 -7.66
CA SER A 101 60.16 10.86 -8.32
C SER A 101 59.91 12.36 -8.18
N GLY A 102 60.82 13.06 -7.48
CA GLY A 102 60.98 14.52 -7.47
C GLY A 102 59.73 15.36 -7.24
N LYS A 103 59.58 15.94 -6.05
CA LYS A 103 58.72 17.12 -5.85
C LYS A 103 59.22 18.27 -6.72
N THR A 104 58.76 18.35 -7.97
CA THR A 104 58.75 19.60 -8.72
C THR A 104 57.39 20.24 -8.47
N THR A 105 57.37 21.20 -7.56
CA THR A 105 56.23 22.06 -7.26
C THR A 105 55.75 22.71 -8.57
N THR A 106 54.69 22.16 -9.15
CA THR A 106 53.99 22.76 -10.29
C THR A 106 52.78 23.51 -9.76
N THR A 107 52.59 24.72 -10.29
CA THR A 107 51.57 25.69 -9.97
C THR A 107 50.16 25.09 -9.99
N GLY A 108 49.34 25.48 -9.01
CA GLY A 108 47.99 24.96 -8.78
C GLY A 108 47.05 25.20 -9.96
N GLY A 109 47.02 24.25 -10.89
CA GLY A 109 45.96 24.11 -11.89
C GLY A 109 44.97 23.04 -11.46
N VAL A 110 43.68 23.26 -11.72
CA VAL A 110 42.61 22.27 -11.52
C VAL A 110 42.75 21.18 -12.59
N GLY A 111 43.74 20.30 -12.43
CA GLY A 111 44.01 19.24 -13.40
C GLY A 111 42.86 18.23 -13.45
N ASN A 112 42.43 17.88 -14.68
CA ASN A 112 41.44 16.83 -14.91
C ASN A 112 41.91 15.51 -14.29
N ALA A 113 41.05 14.88 -13.48
CA ALA A 113 41.35 13.59 -12.87
C ALA A 113 41.54 12.51 -13.95
N ALA A 114 42.53 11.63 -13.75
CA ALA A 114 42.73 10.47 -14.61
C ALA A 114 41.56 9.48 -14.43
N THR A 115 41.29 8.69 -15.47
CA THR A 115 40.33 7.59 -15.38
C THR A 115 41.04 6.37 -14.82
N VAL A 116 40.53 5.82 -13.71
CA VAL A 116 41.05 4.64 -13.04
C VAL A 116 40.06 3.50 -13.24
N GLU A 117 40.54 2.36 -13.73
CA GLU A 117 39.73 1.15 -13.81
C GLU A 117 39.63 0.49 -12.43
N LEU A 118 38.41 0.08 -12.06
CA LEU A 118 38.19 -0.70 -10.85
C LEU A 118 38.59 -2.15 -11.06
N SER A 119 39.17 -2.78 -10.02
CA SER A 119 39.35 -4.23 -10.00
C SER A 119 37.99 -4.93 -10.09
N ALA A 120 37.99 -6.18 -10.57
CA ALA A 120 36.75 -6.97 -10.66
C ALA A 120 36.00 -7.01 -9.31
N GLY A 121 36.70 -7.22 -8.19
CA GLY A 121 36.11 -7.21 -6.86
C GLY A 121 35.53 -5.84 -6.46
N ALA A 122 36.24 -4.74 -6.75
CA ALA A 122 35.73 -3.40 -6.49
C ALA A 122 34.49 -3.07 -7.35
N GLY A 123 34.48 -3.50 -8.62
CA GLY A 123 33.33 -3.34 -9.51
C GLY A 123 32.10 -4.11 -9.03
N GLN A 124 32.28 -5.35 -8.55
CA GLN A 124 31.17 -6.13 -7.96
C GLN A 124 30.60 -5.46 -6.70
N ASN A 125 31.47 -4.96 -5.80
CA ASN A 125 31.03 -4.25 -4.60
C ASN A 125 30.17 -3.01 -4.93
N VAL A 126 30.52 -2.27 -6.00
CA VAL A 126 29.71 -1.13 -6.45
C VAL A 126 28.33 -1.58 -6.92
N LEU A 127 28.24 -2.72 -7.62
CA LEU A 127 26.96 -3.26 -8.07
C LEU A 127 26.14 -3.86 -6.91
N ASP A 128 26.78 -4.43 -5.88
CA ASP A 128 26.11 -4.83 -4.63
C ASP A 128 25.46 -3.63 -3.94
N ILE A 129 26.20 -2.52 -3.81
CA ILE A 129 25.68 -1.27 -3.25
C ILE A 129 24.51 -0.76 -4.10
N ARG A 130 24.63 -0.79 -5.44
CA ARG A 130 23.54 -0.41 -6.34
C ARG A 130 22.30 -1.27 -6.13
N ALA A 131 22.44 -2.58 -5.94
CA ALA A 131 21.31 -3.48 -5.70
C ALA A 131 20.59 -3.13 -4.38
N GLY A 132 21.34 -2.87 -3.31
CA GLY A 132 20.78 -2.39 -2.04
C GLY A 132 20.00 -1.08 -2.21
N ILE A 133 20.57 -0.10 -2.92
CA ILE A 133 19.91 1.18 -3.19
C ILE A 133 18.62 1.00 -4.01
N ILE A 134 18.63 0.14 -5.05
CA ILE A 134 17.44 -0.16 -5.85
C ILE A 134 16.32 -0.71 -4.96
N SER A 135 16.63 -1.70 -4.13
CA SER A 135 15.67 -2.33 -3.21
C SER A 135 15.08 -1.31 -2.23
N ASP A 136 15.93 -0.49 -1.60
CA ASP A 136 15.49 0.49 -0.62
C ASP A 136 14.67 1.61 -1.27
N GLN A 137 15.06 2.08 -2.46
CA GLN A 137 14.32 3.09 -3.19
C GLN A 137 12.92 2.60 -3.60
N GLU A 138 12.78 1.39 -4.10
CA GLU A 138 11.46 0.85 -4.45
C GLU A 138 10.59 0.62 -3.22
N LYS A 139 11.14 0.13 -2.11
CA LYS A 139 10.42 0.02 -0.82
C LYS A 139 9.93 1.39 -0.35
N LEU A 140 10.78 2.42 -0.41
CA LEU A 140 10.40 3.78 -0.01
C LEU A 140 9.30 4.35 -0.91
N LYS A 141 9.41 4.18 -2.24
CA LYS A 141 8.36 4.61 -3.17
C LYS A 141 7.04 3.90 -2.91
N TYR A 142 7.07 2.58 -2.70
CA TYR A 142 5.91 1.78 -2.34
C TYR A 142 5.25 2.31 -1.06
N LEU A 143 6.02 2.50 0.01
CA LEU A 143 5.50 2.99 1.30
C LEU A 143 4.88 4.39 1.17
N GLN A 144 5.54 5.29 0.44
CA GLN A 144 5.00 6.62 0.18
C GLN A 144 3.68 6.56 -0.62
N ALA A 145 3.62 5.71 -1.64
CA ALA A 145 2.41 5.52 -2.44
C ALA A 145 1.29 4.87 -1.63
N TYR A 146 1.61 3.88 -0.78
CA TYR A 146 0.67 3.26 0.15
C TYR A 146 0.06 4.30 1.09
N VAL A 147 0.89 5.10 1.78
CA VAL A 147 0.40 6.13 2.70
C VAL A 147 -0.51 7.14 1.99
N ARG A 148 -0.09 7.63 0.81
CA ARG A 148 -0.88 8.59 0.02
C ARG A 148 -2.21 8.02 -0.47
N THR A 149 -2.28 6.73 -0.78
CA THR A 149 -3.46 6.13 -1.42
C THR A 149 -4.39 5.38 -0.45
N GLN A 150 -3.88 4.97 0.71
CA GLN A 150 -4.59 4.09 1.66
C GLN A 150 -4.75 4.68 3.07
N CYS A 151 -3.90 5.63 3.47
CA CYS A 151 -3.93 6.19 4.83
C CYS A 151 -4.45 7.62 4.89
N ILE A 152 -4.14 8.46 3.89
CA ILE A 152 -4.51 9.89 3.85
C ILE A 152 -5.87 10.11 3.15
N LYS A 153 -6.49 9.04 2.62
CA LYS A 153 -7.84 9.09 2.05
C LYS A 153 -8.92 9.10 3.12
#